data_AF-A0A9E5YAG9-F1
#
_entry.id   AF-A0A9E5YAG9-F1
#
_cell.length_a   1.000
_cell.length_b   1.000
_cell.length_c   1.000
_cell.angle_alpha   90.00
_cell.angle_beta   90.00
_cell.angle_gamma   90.00
#
_symmetry.space_group_name_H-M   'P 1'
#
loop_
_entity.id
_entity.type
_entity.pdbx_description
1 polymer ?
#
loop_
_entity_poly.entity_id
_entity_poly.type
_entity_poly.pdbx_seq_one_letter_code
_entity_poly.pdbx_strand_id
1 'polypeptide(L)'
;MTEKDLLEQIKELLLSIRPEKEFITWAKKWLSALHKNESFDNESILKSQQRALGGVENKLNRLLDMRLNDLLDDKTYKAKKRDLVTEKRSVKKKMENIDKSLDGWRDKVENALDFAYTCQKKFEAGTREEKHEIMIRIGSNLFIENKKLLIDLENEFQVLSEQKNWGKKYSNRLEPQKYTEILEKKPDLRPANPVWLPG
;
A
#
# COMPACT_ATOMS: atom_id res chain seq x y z
N MET A 1 -23.54 -3.67 -31.57
CA MET A 1 -22.16 -3.25 -31.30
C MET A 1 -21.29 -4.20 -32.09
N THR A 2 -20.40 -3.69 -32.92
CA THR A 2 -19.47 -4.52 -33.68
C THR A 2 -18.24 -4.84 -32.82
N GLU A 3 -17.48 -5.86 -33.19
CA GLU A 3 -16.21 -6.19 -32.51
C GLU A 3 -15.23 -5.01 -32.54
N LYS A 4 -15.24 -4.23 -33.64
CA LYS A 4 -14.43 -3.02 -33.78
C LYS A 4 -14.82 -1.96 -32.75
N ASP A 5 -16.12 -1.71 -32.57
CA ASP A 5 -16.63 -0.73 -31.59
C ASP A 5 -16.17 -1.10 -30.16
N LEU A 6 -16.20 -2.39 -29.82
CA LEU A 6 -15.77 -2.88 -28.50
C LEU A 6 -14.27 -2.70 -28.29
N LEU A 7 -13.46 -3.03 -29.29
CA LEU A 7 -12.00 -2.84 -29.22
C LEU A 7 -11.63 -1.36 -29.08
N GLU A 8 -12.38 -0.47 -29.72
CA GLU A 8 -12.18 0.97 -29.62
C GLU A 8 -12.52 1.49 -28.21
N GLN A 9 -13.65 1.06 -27.63
CA GLN A 9 -14.01 1.39 -26.25
C GLN A 9 -12.97 0.90 -25.23
N ILE A 10 -12.41 -0.31 -25.43
CA ILE A 10 -11.34 -0.80 -24.56
C ILE A 10 -10.10 0.08 -24.69
N LYS A 11 -9.70 0.46 -25.92
CA LYS A 11 -8.53 1.33 -26.12
C LYS A 11 -8.70 2.68 -25.44
N GLU A 12 -9.88 3.29 -25.54
CA GLU A 12 -10.18 4.55 -24.85
C GLU A 12 -10.08 4.40 -23.33
N LEU A 13 -10.57 3.28 -22.78
CA LEU A 13 -10.44 2.98 -21.37
C LEU A 13 -8.97 2.83 -20.94
N LEU A 14 -8.18 2.06 -21.69
CA LEU A 14 -6.75 1.88 -21.42
C LEU A 14 -5.97 3.21 -21.51
N LEU A 15 -6.38 4.09 -22.42
CA LEU A 15 -5.84 5.44 -22.51
C LEU A 15 -6.19 6.29 -21.29
N SER A 16 -7.41 6.17 -20.75
CA SER A 16 -7.83 6.94 -19.58
C SER A 16 -7.01 6.64 -18.33
N ILE A 17 -6.60 5.38 -18.14
CA ILE A 17 -5.81 4.95 -16.99
C ILE A 17 -4.30 5.12 -17.18
N ARG A 18 -3.84 5.44 -18.40
CA ARG A 18 -2.42 5.49 -18.73
C ARG A 18 -1.78 6.76 -18.15
N PRO A 19 -0.89 6.65 -17.16
CA PRO A 19 -0.18 7.82 -16.65
C PRO A 19 0.88 8.33 -17.63
N GLU A 20 1.21 9.61 -17.51
CA GLU A 20 2.34 10.22 -18.19
C GLU A 20 3.68 9.65 -17.68
N LYS A 21 4.69 9.57 -18.55
CA LYS A 21 6.01 9.03 -18.20
C LYS A 21 6.71 9.83 -17.09
N GLU A 22 6.50 11.15 -17.09
CA GLU A 22 7.03 12.04 -16.06
C GLU A 22 6.40 11.77 -14.70
N PHE A 23 5.07 11.56 -14.67
CA PHE A 23 4.37 11.16 -13.45
C PHE A 23 4.91 9.85 -12.88
N ILE A 24 5.14 8.82 -13.70
CA ILE A 24 5.67 7.53 -13.21
C ILE A 24 7.06 7.73 -12.60
N THR A 25 7.92 8.49 -13.28
CA THR A 25 9.29 8.75 -12.83
C THR A 25 9.27 9.50 -11.49
N TRP A 26 8.41 10.49 -11.38
CA TRP A 26 8.19 11.22 -10.13
C TRP A 26 7.60 10.32 -9.04
N ALA A 27 6.53 9.58 -9.33
CA ALA A 27 5.83 8.73 -8.37
C ALA A 27 6.75 7.66 -7.79
N LYS A 28 7.60 7.02 -8.60
CA LYS A 28 8.61 6.06 -8.11
C LYS A 28 9.62 6.70 -7.17
N LYS A 29 10.12 7.91 -7.50
CA LYS A 29 11.02 8.66 -6.61
C LYS A 29 10.33 9.04 -5.30
N TRP A 30 9.09 9.50 -5.38
CA TRP A 30 8.26 9.84 -4.23
C TRP A 30 8.02 8.64 -3.31
N LEU A 31 7.59 7.50 -3.88
CA LEU A 31 7.39 6.24 -3.15
C LEU A 31 8.66 5.78 -2.45
N SER A 32 9.82 5.90 -3.11
CA SER A 32 11.11 5.57 -2.49
C SER A 32 11.44 6.47 -1.30
N ALA A 33 11.15 7.78 -1.40
CA ALA A 33 11.36 8.71 -0.31
C ALA A 33 10.40 8.48 0.86
N LEU A 34 9.13 8.21 0.55
CA LEU A 34 8.11 7.87 1.53
C LEU A 34 8.49 6.60 2.29
N HIS A 35 8.91 5.55 1.58
CA HIS A 35 9.37 4.31 2.19
C HIS A 35 10.62 4.51 3.07
N LYS A 36 11.58 5.35 2.65
CA LYS A 36 12.77 5.65 3.46
C LYS A 36 12.39 6.39 4.76
N ASN A 37 11.45 7.33 4.70
CA ASN A 37 10.98 8.03 5.91
C ASN A 37 10.19 7.07 6.82
N GLU A 38 9.32 6.23 6.26
CA GLU A 38 8.61 5.18 7.00
C GLU A 38 9.55 4.15 7.63
N SER A 39 10.60 3.74 6.93
CA SER A 39 11.58 2.79 7.45
C SER A 39 12.28 3.34 8.70
N PHE A 40 12.57 4.64 8.75
CA PHE A 40 13.15 5.28 9.93
C PHE A 40 12.17 5.29 11.12
N ASP A 41 10.92 5.69 10.89
CA ASP A 41 9.88 5.69 11.92
C ASP A 41 9.61 4.27 12.42
N ASN A 42 9.54 3.31 11.50
CA ASN A 42 9.31 1.91 11.80
C ASN A 42 10.50 1.28 12.54
N GLU A 43 11.75 1.68 12.27
CA GLU A 43 12.90 1.21 13.03
C GLU A 43 12.81 1.65 14.50
N SER A 44 12.39 2.89 14.75
CA SER A 44 12.16 3.40 16.11
C SER A 44 11.03 2.65 16.81
N ILE A 45 9.91 2.41 16.11
CA ILE A 45 8.79 1.63 16.63
C ILE A 45 9.22 0.18 16.91
N LEU A 46 9.94 -0.47 16.00
CA LEU A 46 10.45 -1.83 16.17
C LEU A 46 11.40 -1.92 17.37
N LYS A 47 12.32 -0.96 17.53
CA LYS A 47 13.19 -0.87 18.72
C LYS A 47 12.38 -0.77 20.01
N SER A 48 11.32 0.04 20.03
CA SER A 48 10.42 0.15 21.18
C SER A 48 9.67 -1.15 21.48
N GLN A 49 9.12 -1.82 20.46
CA GLN A 49 8.45 -3.11 20.62
C GLN A 49 9.41 -4.21 21.08
N GLN A 50 10.67 -4.19 20.62
CA GLN A 50 11.69 -5.15 21.04
C GLN A 50 12.08 -4.95 22.50
N ARG A 51 12.15 -3.69 22.99
CA ARG A 51 12.30 -3.40 24.42
C ARG A 51 11.11 -3.91 25.23
N ALA A 52 9.88 -3.70 24.73
CA ALA A 52 8.67 -4.19 25.39
C ALA A 52 8.67 -5.73 25.49
N LEU A 53 9.08 -6.42 24.42
CA LEU A 53 9.22 -7.87 24.40
C LEU A 53 10.26 -8.36 25.42
N GLY A 54 11.44 -7.73 25.48
CA GLY A 54 12.45 -8.04 26.49
C GLY A 54 11.94 -7.80 27.92
N GLY A 55 11.13 -6.76 28.13
CA GLY A 55 10.46 -6.50 29.40
C GLY A 55 9.50 -7.62 29.82
N VAL A 56 8.69 -8.13 28.88
CA VAL A 56 7.76 -9.25 29.14
C VAL A 56 8.53 -10.55 29.40
N GLU A 57 9.62 -10.80 28.67
CA GLU A 57 10.49 -11.96 28.90
C GLU A 57 11.17 -11.91 30.26
N ASN A 58 11.65 -10.75 30.68
CA ASN A 58 12.19 -10.55 32.02
C ASN A 58 11.14 -10.77 33.12
N LYS A 59 9.89 -10.33 32.91
CA LYS A 59 8.78 -10.61 33.84
C LYS A 59 8.47 -12.11 33.92
N LEU A 60 8.50 -12.82 32.78
CA LEU A 60 8.29 -14.27 32.74
C LEU A 60 9.41 -15.03 33.48
N ASN A 61 10.67 -14.63 33.30
CA ASN A 61 11.80 -15.20 34.02
C ASN A 61 11.68 -14.97 35.53
N ARG A 62 11.40 -13.74 35.95
CA ARG A 62 11.16 -13.43 37.38
C ARG A 62 9.97 -14.20 37.95
N LEU A 63 8.89 -14.35 37.20
CA LEU A 63 7.73 -15.14 37.61
C LEU A 63 8.10 -16.62 37.81
N LEU A 64 8.96 -17.15 36.94
CA LEU A 64 9.50 -18.51 37.07
C LEU A 64 10.40 -18.63 38.31
N ASP A 65 11.33 -17.70 38.51
CA ASP A 65 12.23 -17.67 39.67
C ASP A 65 11.44 -17.59 40.99
N MET A 66 10.39 -16.77 41.06
CA MET A 66 9.52 -16.69 42.23
C MET A 66 8.77 -18.01 42.47
N ARG A 67 8.34 -18.72 41.43
CA ARG A 67 7.70 -20.03 41.58
C ARG A 67 8.69 -21.10 42.03
N LEU A 68 9.92 -21.09 41.50
CA LEU A 68 11.00 -22.02 41.87
C LEU A 68 11.44 -21.84 43.33
N ASN A 69 11.35 -20.63 43.86
CA ASN A 69 11.61 -20.33 45.27
C ASN A 69 10.36 -20.50 46.17
N ASP A 70 9.29 -21.13 45.66
CA ASP A 70 8.00 -21.35 46.35
C ASP A 70 7.34 -20.08 46.93
N LEU A 71 7.67 -18.90 46.37
CA LEU A 71 7.09 -17.60 46.77
C LEU A 71 5.68 -17.36 46.17
N LEU A 72 5.19 -18.28 45.34
CA LEU A 72 3.92 -18.16 44.62
C LEU A 72 3.15 -19.48 44.63
N ASP A 73 1.84 -19.40 44.86
CA ASP A 73 0.94 -20.53 44.68
C ASP A 73 0.74 -20.84 43.18
N ASP A 74 0.35 -22.09 42.90
CA ASP A 74 0.18 -22.58 41.53
C ASP A 74 -0.90 -21.80 40.76
N LYS A 75 -1.96 -21.37 41.46
CA LYS A 75 -3.08 -20.63 40.88
C LYS A 75 -2.65 -19.23 40.40
N THR A 76 -1.94 -18.48 41.23
CA THR A 76 -1.45 -17.13 40.89
C THR A 76 -0.37 -17.19 39.83
N TYR A 77 0.53 -18.18 39.90
CA TYR A 77 1.53 -18.42 38.87
C TYR A 77 0.89 -18.68 37.49
N LYS A 78 -0.07 -19.60 37.41
CA LYS A 78 -0.77 -19.94 36.16
C LYS A 78 -1.53 -18.74 35.58
N ALA A 79 -2.22 -17.97 36.43
CA ALA A 79 -2.93 -16.76 36.01
C ALA A 79 -1.96 -15.72 35.42
N LYS A 80 -0.91 -15.35 36.16
CA LYS A 80 0.08 -14.35 35.70
C LYS A 80 0.86 -14.80 34.47
N LYS A 81 1.18 -16.10 34.37
CA LYS A 81 1.82 -16.66 33.18
C LYS A 81 0.94 -16.50 31.94
N ARG A 82 -0.37 -16.75 32.06
CA ARG A 82 -1.32 -16.61 30.95
C ARG A 82 -1.38 -15.17 30.44
N ASP A 83 -1.43 -14.20 31.34
CA ASP A 83 -1.46 -12.77 31.00
C ASP A 83 -0.20 -12.36 30.25
N LEU A 84 0.98 -12.71 30.79
CA LEU A 84 2.28 -12.38 30.18
C LEU A 84 2.49 -13.07 28.83
N VAL A 85 2.04 -14.31 28.67
CA VAL A 85 2.10 -15.00 27.36
C VAL A 85 1.18 -14.34 26.34
N THR A 86 0.01 -13.86 26.76
CA THR A 86 -0.92 -13.13 25.90
C THR A 86 -0.33 -11.78 25.47
N GLU A 87 0.27 -11.05 26.42
CA GLU A 87 0.99 -9.80 26.16
C GLU A 87 2.14 -10.02 25.17
N LYS A 88 2.98 -11.05 25.40
CA LYS A 88 4.07 -11.45 24.49
C LYS A 88 3.56 -11.72 23.08
N ARG A 89 2.43 -12.43 22.94
CA ARG A 89 1.83 -12.73 21.64
C ARG A 89 1.33 -11.47 20.94
N SER A 90 0.73 -10.54 21.69
CA SER A 90 0.25 -9.26 21.15
C SER A 90 1.40 -8.40 20.64
N VAL A 91 2.50 -8.28 21.41
CA VAL A 91 3.71 -7.55 20.99
C VAL A 91 4.32 -8.16 19.73
N LYS A 92 4.47 -9.49 19.67
CA LYS A 92 4.97 -10.18 18.46
C LYS A 92 4.09 -9.92 17.23
N LYS A 93 2.77 -10.00 17.38
CA LYS A 93 1.83 -9.74 16.27
C LYS A 93 1.95 -8.31 15.74
N LYS A 94 2.16 -7.32 16.63
CA LYS A 94 2.40 -5.93 16.21
C LYS A 94 3.70 -5.80 15.41
N MET A 95 4.77 -6.47 15.82
CA MET A 95 6.04 -6.48 15.09
C MET A 95 5.89 -7.12 13.69
N GLU A 96 5.21 -8.27 13.59
CA GLU A 96 4.95 -8.94 12.30
C GLU A 96 4.11 -8.08 11.33
N ASN A 97 3.16 -7.31 11.85
CA ASN A 97 2.32 -6.44 11.03
C ASN A 97 3.10 -5.24 10.46
N ILE A 98 4.05 -4.68 11.22
CA ILE A 98 4.90 -3.58 10.76
C ILE A 98 5.79 -4.07 9.61
N ASP A 99 6.37 -5.26 9.76
CA ASP A 99 7.24 -5.90 8.76
C ASP A 99 6.50 -6.16 7.43
N LYS A 100 5.30 -6.75 7.50
CA LYS A 100 4.47 -7.00 6.30
C LYS A 100 3.96 -5.71 5.65
N SER A 101 3.73 -4.67 6.44
CA SER A 101 3.26 -3.38 5.94
C SER A 101 4.37 -2.56 5.29
N LEU A 102 5.64 -2.92 5.46
CA LEU A 102 6.76 -2.21 4.85
C LEU A 102 7.04 -2.69 3.42
N ASP A 103 7.14 -4.00 3.22
CA ASP A 103 7.61 -4.54 1.94
C ASP A 103 6.51 -4.65 0.86
N GLY A 104 5.25 -4.86 1.25
CA GLY A 104 4.24 -5.34 0.29
C GLY A 104 3.54 -4.28 -0.56
N TRP A 105 3.34 -3.05 -0.06
CA TRP A 105 2.46 -2.08 -0.74
C TRP A 105 3.20 -1.26 -1.80
N ARG A 106 4.48 -0.94 -1.58
CA ARG A 106 5.28 -0.19 -2.54
C ARG A 106 5.40 -0.94 -3.86
N ASP A 107 5.78 -2.22 -3.79
CA ASP A 107 5.92 -3.07 -4.97
C ASP A 107 4.59 -3.20 -5.71
N LYS A 108 3.47 -3.29 -4.99
CA LYS A 108 2.13 -3.30 -5.61
C LYS A 108 1.86 -2.02 -6.40
N VAL A 109 2.14 -0.84 -5.81
CA VAL A 109 1.92 0.44 -6.47
C VAL A 109 2.86 0.62 -7.66
N GLU A 110 4.15 0.31 -7.52
CA GLU A 110 5.11 0.41 -8.64
C GLU A 110 4.70 -0.53 -9.79
N ASN A 111 4.31 -1.77 -9.49
CA ASN A 111 3.83 -2.73 -10.48
C ASN A 111 2.51 -2.28 -11.14
N ALA A 112 1.62 -1.62 -10.39
CA ALA A 112 0.37 -1.08 -10.94
C ALA A 112 0.65 0.09 -11.91
N LEU A 113 1.56 1.00 -11.55
CA LEU A 113 1.96 2.12 -12.41
C LEU A 113 2.63 1.64 -13.71
N ASP A 114 3.55 0.68 -13.61
CA ASP A 114 4.22 0.11 -14.78
C ASP A 114 3.25 -0.65 -15.69
N PHE A 115 2.30 -1.37 -15.09
CA PHE A 115 1.23 -2.01 -15.84
C PHE A 115 0.33 -0.99 -16.53
N ALA A 116 -0.15 0.04 -15.83
CA ALA A 116 -0.99 1.09 -16.41
C ALA A 116 -0.29 1.81 -17.58
N TYR A 117 1.02 2.02 -17.51
CA TYR A 117 1.80 2.62 -18.59
C TYR A 117 1.95 1.73 -19.83
N THR A 118 2.05 0.41 -19.63
CA THR A 118 2.35 -0.55 -20.70
C THR A 118 1.12 -1.28 -21.25
N CYS A 119 0.02 -1.31 -20.50
CA CYS A 119 -1.17 -2.09 -20.82
C CYS A 119 -1.76 -1.77 -22.19
N GLN A 120 -1.81 -0.50 -22.59
CA GLN A 120 -2.30 -0.10 -23.91
C GLN A 120 -1.47 -0.72 -25.05
N LYS A 121 -0.14 -0.59 -24.98
CA LYS A 121 0.76 -1.15 -26.01
C LYS A 121 0.68 -2.66 -26.06
N LYS A 122 0.61 -3.32 -24.89
CA LYS A 122 0.45 -4.77 -24.79
C LYS A 122 -0.89 -5.23 -25.34
N PHE A 123 -1.97 -4.48 -25.12
CA PHE A 123 -3.28 -4.80 -25.67
C PHE A 123 -3.31 -4.67 -27.20
N GLU A 124 -2.60 -3.70 -27.78
CA GLU A 124 -2.54 -3.54 -29.23
C GLU A 124 -1.73 -4.63 -29.93
N ALA A 125 -0.58 -5.02 -29.35
CA ALA A 125 0.33 -6.01 -29.93
C ALA A 125 0.04 -7.46 -29.52
N GLY A 126 -0.75 -7.66 -28.45
CA GLY A 126 -0.86 -8.94 -27.77
C GLY A 126 -1.87 -9.91 -28.36
N THR A 127 -1.74 -11.18 -27.96
CA THR A 127 -2.65 -12.27 -28.33
C THR A 127 -4.01 -12.11 -27.64
N ARG A 128 -4.95 -12.98 -27.98
CA ARG A 128 -6.28 -13.00 -27.35
C ARG A 128 -6.19 -13.26 -25.85
N GLU A 129 -5.29 -14.14 -25.44
CA GLU A 129 -5.03 -14.51 -24.06
C GLU A 129 -4.46 -13.31 -23.28
N GLU A 130 -3.46 -12.63 -23.83
CA GLU A 130 -2.85 -11.44 -23.19
C GLU A 130 -3.85 -10.30 -23.05
N LYS A 131 -4.69 -10.08 -24.07
CA LYS A 131 -5.78 -9.09 -24.01
C LYS A 131 -6.77 -9.43 -22.89
N HIS A 132 -7.11 -10.71 -22.74
CA HIS A 132 -8.01 -11.16 -21.68
C HIS A 132 -7.39 -10.96 -20.29
N GLU A 133 -6.12 -11.29 -20.12
CA GLU A 133 -5.38 -11.09 -18.86
C GLU A 133 -5.32 -9.61 -18.47
N ILE A 134 -5.08 -8.72 -19.44
CA ILE A 134 -5.10 -7.27 -19.21
C ILE A 134 -6.46 -6.83 -18.70
N MET A 135 -7.56 -7.32 -19.29
CA MET A 135 -8.91 -6.94 -18.87
C MET A 135 -9.24 -7.43 -17.46
N ILE A 136 -8.86 -8.68 -17.12
CA ILE A 136 -9.05 -9.22 -15.76
C ILE A 136 -8.26 -8.41 -14.73
N ARG A 137 -7.05 -7.96 -15.08
CA ARG A 137 -6.20 -7.21 -14.16
C ARG A 137 -6.70 -5.80 -13.90
N ILE A 138 -7.38 -5.18 -14.86
CA ILE A 138 -7.82 -3.78 -14.77
C ILE A 138 -9.10 -3.63 -13.93
N GLY A 139 -9.95 -4.64 -13.94
CA GLY A 139 -11.22 -4.55 -13.24
C GLY A 139 -12.04 -5.83 -13.31
N SER A 140 -13.16 -5.79 -12.62
CA SER A 140 -14.14 -6.87 -12.53
C SER A 140 -15.47 -6.45 -13.17
N ASN A 141 -16.43 -7.37 -13.19
CA ASN A 141 -17.78 -7.14 -13.71
C ASN A 141 -17.81 -6.52 -15.11
N LEU A 142 -17.06 -7.11 -16.04
CA LEU A 142 -17.04 -6.67 -17.43
C LEU A 142 -18.33 -7.11 -18.15
N PHE A 143 -19.21 -6.17 -18.47
CA PHE A 143 -20.41 -6.45 -19.26
C PHE A 143 -20.74 -5.33 -20.24
N ILE A 144 -21.59 -5.65 -21.20
CA ILE A 144 -22.02 -4.73 -22.25
C ILE A 144 -23.48 -4.41 -22.02
N GLU A 145 -23.78 -3.14 -21.79
CA GLU A 145 -25.15 -2.65 -21.65
C GLU A 145 -25.36 -1.48 -22.61
N ASN A 146 -26.46 -1.48 -23.37
CA ASN A 146 -26.79 -0.38 -24.29
C ASN A 146 -25.66 -0.01 -25.27
N LYS A 147 -24.91 -1.00 -25.77
CA LYS A 147 -23.72 -0.84 -26.64
C LYS A 147 -22.54 -0.08 -25.98
N LYS A 148 -22.48 -0.05 -24.66
CA LYS A 148 -21.37 0.50 -23.88
C LYS A 148 -20.74 -0.59 -23.02
N LEU A 149 -19.41 -0.60 -22.97
CA LEU A 149 -18.64 -1.41 -22.07
C LEU A 149 -18.71 -0.81 -20.66
N LEU A 150 -19.16 -1.61 -19.70
CA LEU A 150 -19.14 -1.30 -18.28
C LEU A 150 -18.12 -2.21 -17.60
N ILE A 151 -17.32 -1.61 -16.72
CA ILE A 151 -16.30 -2.28 -15.93
C ILE A 151 -16.20 -1.62 -14.56
N ASP A 152 -16.05 -2.45 -13.53
CA ASP A 152 -15.68 -1.98 -12.20
C ASP A 152 -14.15 -2.00 -12.11
N LEU A 153 -13.54 -0.83 -12.31
CA LEU A 153 -12.09 -0.69 -12.22
C LEU A 153 -11.59 -1.01 -10.81
N GLU A 154 -10.46 -1.69 -10.71
CA GLU A 154 -9.75 -1.78 -9.44
C GLU A 154 -9.34 -0.39 -8.96
N ASN A 155 -9.27 -0.21 -7.63
CA ASN A 155 -9.09 1.10 -6.99
C ASN A 155 -7.88 1.87 -7.55
N GLU A 156 -6.77 1.18 -7.82
CA GLU A 156 -5.55 1.78 -8.34
C GLU A 156 -5.76 2.39 -9.73
N PHE A 157 -6.53 1.72 -10.59
CA PHE A 157 -6.80 2.20 -11.95
C PHE A 157 -7.94 3.22 -11.99
N GLN A 158 -8.91 3.14 -11.08
CA GLN A 158 -9.95 4.15 -10.94
C GLN A 158 -9.34 5.51 -10.57
N VAL A 159 -8.37 5.55 -9.66
CA VAL A 159 -7.67 6.80 -9.33
C VAL A 159 -6.98 7.36 -10.56
N LEU A 160 -6.36 6.51 -11.39
CA LEU A 160 -5.69 6.94 -12.61
C LEU A 160 -6.66 7.41 -13.71
N SER A 161 -7.83 6.79 -13.88
CA SER A 161 -8.81 7.24 -14.88
C SER A 161 -9.35 8.65 -14.57
N GLU A 162 -9.33 9.04 -13.30
CA GLU A 162 -9.78 10.35 -12.82
C GLU A 162 -8.68 11.42 -12.81
N GLN A 163 -7.50 11.17 -13.39
CA GLN A 163 -6.33 12.09 -13.40
C GLN A 163 -6.69 13.54 -13.74
N LYS A 164 -7.56 13.76 -14.72
CA LYS A 164 -7.98 15.10 -15.16
C LYS A 164 -8.74 15.90 -14.07
N ASN A 165 -9.34 15.19 -13.10
CA ASN A 165 -10.15 15.77 -12.04
C ASN A 165 -9.41 15.85 -10.70
N TRP A 166 -8.17 15.34 -10.59
CA TRP A 166 -7.40 15.36 -9.34
C TRP A 166 -7.32 16.76 -8.73
N GLY A 167 -7.07 17.79 -9.56
CA GLY A 167 -6.99 19.17 -9.08
C GLY A 167 -8.27 19.65 -8.39
N LYS A 168 -9.45 19.28 -8.91
CA LYS A 168 -10.75 19.63 -8.29
C LYS A 168 -11.07 18.75 -7.09
N LYS A 169 -10.73 17.46 -7.17
CA LYS A 169 -11.06 16.46 -6.13
C LYS A 169 -10.25 16.68 -4.85
N TYR A 170 -9.03 17.18 -5.01
CA TYR A 170 -8.08 17.27 -3.91
C TYR A 170 -7.63 18.71 -3.57
N SER A 171 -8.17 19.75 -4.22
CA SER A 171 -7.79 21.16 -3.98
C SER A 171 -7.99 21.63 -2.53
N ASN A 172 -8.90 20.99 -1.78
CA ASN A 172 -9.28 21.43 -0.43
C ASN A 172 -8.78 20.47 0.66
N ARG A 173 -7.90 19.52 0.34
CA ARG A 173 -7.32 18.63 1.34
C ARG A 173 -6.11 19.30 1.96
N LEU A 174 -6.11 19.46 3.28
CA LEU A 174 -4.89 19.83 4.00
C LEU A 174 -3.82 18.74 3.80
N GLU A 175 -2.62 19.14 3.42
CA GLU A 175 -1.47 18.24 3.32
C GLU A 175 -1.18 17.57 4.67
N PRO A 176 -1.03 16.23 4.70
CA PRO A 176 -0.49 15.53 5.86
C PRO A 176 0.92 16.03 6.21
N GLN A 177 1.22 16.23 7.50
CA GLN A 177 2.55 16.65 8.00
C GLN A 177 3.70 15.78 7.48
N LYS A 178 3.44 14.50 7.26
CA LYS A 178 4.42 13.57 6.69
C LYS A 178 4.91 14.00 5.30
N TYR A 179 4.06 14.64 4.50
CA TYR A 179 4.42 15.08 3.15
C TYR A 179 5.29 16.33 3.21
N THR A 180 4.98 17.27 4.10
CA THR A 180 5.77 18.47 4.31
C THR A 180 7.19 18.13 4.78
N GLU A 181 7.34 17.19 5.73
CA GLU A 181 8.66 16.73 6.20
C GLU A 181 9.52 16.11 5.08
N ILE A 182 8.91 15.32 4.18
CA ILE A 182 9.62 14.72 3.04
C ILE A 182 10.09 15.82 2.09
N LEU A 183 9.24 16.80 1.79
CA LEU A 183 9.56 17.91 0.90
C LEU A 183 10.60 18.88 1.49
N GLU A 184 10.61 19.09 2.81
CA GLU A 184 11.66 19.85 3.50
C GLU A 184 13.02 19.17 3.37
N LYS A 185 13.08 17.84 3.55
CA LYS A 185 14.32 17.06 3.39
C LYS A 185 14.73 16.91 1.93
N LYS A 186 13.78 16.90 1.00
CA LYS A 186 13.97 16.64 -0.44
C LYS A 186 13.11 17.56 -1.31
N PRO A 187 13.51 18.84 -1.45
CA PRO A 187 12.75 19.81 -2.24
C PRO A 187 12.72 19.48 -3.74
N ASP A 188 13.65 18.66 -4.22
CA ASP A 188 13.72 18.14 -5.60
C ASP A 188 12.59 17.17 -5.95
N LEU A 189 11.87 16.65 -4.94
CA LEU A 189 10.69 15.80 -5.14
C LEU A 189 9.41 16.57 -5.39
N ARG A 190 9.45 17.91 -5.39
CA ARG A 190 8.29 18.70 -5.81
C ARG A 190 7.92 18.33 -7.25
N PRO A 191 6.68 17.88 -7.50
CA PRO A 191 6.27 17.47 -8.83
C PRO A 191 6.28 18.66 -9.77
N ALA A 192 6.64 18.41 -11.04
CA ALA A 192 6.55 19.43 -12.08
C ALA A 192 5.10 19.87 -12.31
N ASN A 193 4.14 18.94 -12.13
CA ASN A 193 2.73 19.25 -12.14
C ASN A 193 2.18 19.28 -10.69
N PRO A 194 1.71 20.43 -10.20
CA PRO A 194 1.24 20.59 -8.82
C PRO A 194 0.00 19.76 -8.51
N VAL A 195 -0.71 19.21 -9.51
CA VAL A 195 -1.88 18.35 -9.30
C VAL A 195 -1.52 16.95 -8.76
N TRP A 196 -0.26 16.52 -8.92
CA TRP A 196 0.18 15.18 -8.50
C TRP A 196 0.33 15.02 -7.00
N LEU A 197 0.54 16.12 -6.28
CA LEU A 197 0.39 16.16 -4.83
C LEU A 197 -0.80 17.07 -4.51
N PRO A 198 -1.72 16.65 -3.64
CA PRO A 198 -2.62 17.62 -3.03
C PRO A 198 -1.77 18.67 -2.32
N GLY A 199 -2.02 19.94 -2.63
CA GLY A 199 -1.40 21.10 -1.97
C GLY A 199 -2.10 21.47 -0.67
#